data_AF-A0A0T6BGN3-F1
#
_entry.id   AF-A0A0T6BGN3-F1
#
_cell.length_a   1.000
_cell.length_b   1.000
_cell.length_c   1.000
_cell.angle_alpha   90.00
_cell.angle_beta   90.00
_cell.angle_gamma   90.00
#
_symmetry.space_group_name_H-M   'P 1'
#
loop_
_entity.id
_entity.type
_entity.pdbx_description
1 polymer ?
#
loop_
_entity_poly.entity_id
_entity_poly.type
_entity_poly.pdbx_seq_one_letter_code
_entity_poly.pdbx_strand_id
1 'polypeptide(L)'
;DDEYVLDDDTGSTMPQSTADLLARYVESLRNKKVHIGYLCSSLLENPEERIGNFKVLFKIFDDETVNASLSIKKLIIISLLEVFKDILPSYQIKFQDNKSVKLKKDTLKLQKYEESLLQYYKKYLQKLEKLISVLFSKKSALKNQSMV
;
A
#
# COMPACT_ATOMS: atom_id res chain seq x y z
N ASP A 1 23.62 0.68 -3.63
CA ASP A 1 23.41 1.75 -4.60
C ASP A 1 22.84 1.16 -5.87
N ASP A 2 21.53 0.93 -5.91
CA ASP A 2 20.81 0.50 -7.12
C ASP A 2 19.87 1.63 -7.51
N GLU A 3 20.35 2.43 -8.46
CA GLU A 3 19.72 3.62 -8.99
C GLU A 3 18.56 3.21 -9.92
N TYR A 4 17.34 3.64 -9.60
CA TYR A 4 16.18 3.47 -10.48
C TYR A 4 16.29 4.47 -11.63
N VAL A 5 16.80 4.00 -12.76
CA VAL A 5 16.81 4.78 -14.01
C VAL A 5 15.37 4.98 -14.48
N LEU A 6 14.92 6.23 -14.45
CA LEU A 6 13.76 6.70 -15.19
C LEU A 6 14.25 7.00 -16.61
N ASP A 7 14.01 6.08 -17.55
CA ASP A 7 14.20 6.37 -18.96
C ASP A 7 13.15 7.40 -19.40
N ASP A 8 13.60 8.65 -19.52
CA ASP A 8 12.89 9.73 -20.20
C ASP A 8 13.18 9.68 -21.71
N ASP A 9 12.19 10.12 -22.47
CA ASP A 9 11.84 9.84 -23.86
C ASP A 9 12.92 10.16 -24.94
N THR A 10 13.18 9.22 -25.85
CA THR A 10 13.56 9.52 -27.25
C THR A 10 13.03 8.46 -28.25
N GLY A 11 11.82 8.69 -28.76
CA GLY A 11 11.51 8.61 -30.21
C GLY A 11 11.84 7.33 -31.01
N SER A 12 11.16 6.21 -30.74
CA SER A 12 11.10 5.05 -31.65
C SER A 12 9.68 4.46 -31.69
N THR A 13 8.78 5.08 -32.45
CA THR A 13 7.44 4.53 -32.72
C THR A 13 7.49 3.45 -33.80
N MET A 14 7.99 2.27 -33.42
CA MET A 14 7.62 1.05 -34.14
C MET A 14 6.09 0.86 -33.97
N PRO A 15 5.34 0.50 -35.02
CA PRO A 15 3.92 0.21 -34.87
C PRO A 15 3.77 -1.02 -33.97
N GLN A 16 3.53 -0.80 -32.68
CA GLN A 16 3.32 -1.88 -31.73
C GLN A 16 1.99 -2.54 -32.03
N SER A 17 2.03 -3.87 -32.22
CA SER A 17 0.83 -4.66 -32.38
C SER A 17 -0.02 -4.55 -31.11
N THR A 18 -1.34 -4.59 -31.25
CA THR A 18 -2.28 -4.59 -30.11
C THR A 18 -2.01 -5.75 -29.15
N ALA A 19 -1.53 -6.88 -29.66
CA ALA A 19 -1.11 -8.03 -28.87
C ALA A 19 0.11 -7.71 -27.98
N ASP A 20 1.11 -6.99 -28.51
CA ASP A 20 2.34 -6.66 -27.80
C ASP A 20 2.07 -5.68 -26.64
N LEU A 21 1.19 -4.70 -26.86
CA LEU A 21 0.73 -3.76 -25.84
C LEU A 21 0.05 -4.47 -24.66
N LEU A 22 -0.83 -5.43 -24.95
CA LEU A 22 -1.52 -6.21 -23.93
C LEU A 22 -0.56 -7.12 -23.16
N ALA A 23 0.37 -7.78 -23.85
CA ALA A 23 1.38 -8.62 -23.22
C ALA A 23 2.23 -7.81 -22.22
N ARG A 24 2.68 -6.62 -22.61
CA ARG A 24 3.45 -5.71 -21.74
C ARG A 24 2.65 -5.27 -20.51
N TYR A 25 1.37 -4.97 -20.69
CA TYR A 25 0.48 -4.62 -19.58
C TYR A 25 0.31 -5.78 -18.58
N VAL A 26 0.08 -7.00 -19.07
CA VAL A 26 -0.07 -8.19 -18.23
C VAL A 26 1.21 -8.47 -17.45
N GLU A 27 2.38 -8.35 -18.08
CA GLU A 27 3.65 -8.57 -17.38
C GLU A 27 3.92 -7.51 -16.31
N SER A 28 3.62 -6.24 -16.59
CA SER A 28 3.71 -5.17 -15.59
C SER A 28 2.79 -5.45 -14.39
N LEU A 29 1.55 -5.90 -14.63
CA LEU A 29 0.66 -6.33 -13.55
C LEU A 29 1.22 -7.50 -12.75
N ARG A 30 1.78 -8.51 -13.43
CA ARG A 30 2.37 -9.69 -12.78
C ARG A 30 3.54 -9.29 -11.88
N ASN A 31 4.42 -8.43 -12.37
CA ASN A 31 5.57 -7.94 -11.61
C ASN A 31 5.14 -7.16 -10.38
N LYS A 32 4.11 -6.31 -10.50
CA LYS A 32 3.54 -5.59 -9.34
C LYS A 32 2.94 -6.56 -8.31
N LYS A 33 2.23 -7.62 -8.74
CA LYS A 33 1.69 -8.65 -7.83
C LYS A 33 2.80 -9.36 -7.05
N VAL A 34 3.85 -9.81 -7.74
CA VAL A 34 4.99 -10.48 -7.12
C VAL A 34 5.69 -9.55 -6.14
N HIS A 35 5.90 -8.29 -6.53
CA HIS A 35 6.52 -7.30 -5.66
C HIS A 35 5.71 -7.02 -4.38
N ILE A 36 4.38 -6.88 -4.49
CA ILE A 36 3.48 -6.74 -3.33
C ILE A 36 3.58 -7.98 -2.44
N GLY A 37 3.54 -9.18 -3.02
CA GLY A 37 3.68 -10.43 -2.30
C GLY A 37 4.98 -10.50 -1.50
N TYR A 38 6.10 -10.15 -2.14
CA TYR A 38 7.42 -10.10 -1.49
C TYR A 38 7.44 -9.13 -0.29
N LEU A 39 6.89 -7.92 -0.45
CA LEU A 39 6.83 -6.92 0.63
C LEU A 39 5.99 -7.42 1.82
N CYS A 40 4.85 -8.07 1.54
CA CYS A 40 3.99 -8.66 2.56
C CYS A 40 4.65 -9.85 3.26
N SER A 41 5.26 -10.78 2.53
CA SER A 41 5.99 -11.91 3.11
C SER A 41 7.14 -11.44 4.01
N SER A 42 7.90 -10.44 3.56
CA SER A 42 8.98 -9.85 4.35
C SER A 42 8.46 -9.18 5.64
N LEU A 43 7.27 -8.57 5.61
CA LEU A 43 6.62 -8.01 6.80
C LEU A 43 6.22 -9.09 7.81
N LEU A 44 5.69 -10.22 7.33
CA LEU A 44 5.27 -11.33 8.19
C LEU A 44 6.46 -12.04 8.84
N GLU A 45 7.60 -12.11 8.15
CA GLU A 45 8.80 -12.76 8.66
C GLU A 45 9.39 -12.04 9.88
N ASN A 46 9.56 -10.71 9.78
CA ASN A 46 10.13 -9.88 10.85
C ASN A 46 9.49 -8.49 10.88
N PRO A 47 8.33 -8.33 11.53
CA PRO A 47 7.56 -7.09 11.45
C PRO A 47 8.27 -5.91 12.12
N GLU A 48 9.08 -6.12 13.16
CA GLU A 48 9.82 -5.05 13.86
C GLU A 48 10.85 -4.35 12.97
N GLU A 49 11.59 -5.12 12.17
CA GLU A 49 12.65 -4.58 11.29
C GLU A 49 12.11 -4.13 9.94
N ARG A 50 11.08 -4.82 9.43
CA ARG A 50 10.55 -4.62 8.07
C ARG A 50 9.35 -3.68 8.01
N ILE A 51 8.99 -3.02 9.12
CA ILE A 51 7.82 -2.12 9.18
C ILE A 51 7.84 -0.99 8.15
N GLY A 52 9.03 -0.61 7.64
CA GLY A 52 9.18 0.34 6.54
C GLY A 52 8.47 -0.07 5.24
N ASN A 53 8.25 -1.37 5.01
CA ASN A 53 7.58 -1.89 3.81
C ASN A 53 6.15 -1.37 3.67
N PHE A 54 5.46 -1.02 4.77
CA PHE A 54 4.15 -0.35 4.72
C PHE A 54 4.20 0.95 3.92
N LYS A 55 5.28 1.75 4.06
CA LYS A 55 5.44 3.00 3.29
C LYS A 55 5.51 2.73 1.79
N VAL A 56 6.23 1.67 1.39
CA VAL A 56 6.37 1.26 -0.01
C VAL A 56 5.02 0.80 -0.55
N LEU A 57 4.30 -0.05 0.19
CA LEU A 57 2.95 -0.50 -0.18
C LEU A 57 1.98 0.67 -0.35
N PHE A 58 2.02 1.65 0.55
CA PHE A 58 1.20 2.86 0.42
C PHE A 58 1.61 3.73 -0.77
N LYS A 59 2.90 3.79 -1.13
CA LYS A 59 3.36 4.50 -2.33
C LYS A 59 2.84 3.83 -3.60
N ILE A 60 2.88 2.49 -3.68
CA ILE A 60 2.32 1.73 -4.81
C ILE A 60 0.80 1.94 -4.88
N PHE A 61 0.13 2.02 -3.72
CA PHE A 61 -1.30 2.32 -3.66
C PHE A 61 -1.64 3.73 -4.16
N ASP A 62 -0.81 4.72 -3.84
CA ASP A 62 -0.99 6.11 -4.24
C ASP A 62 -0.56 6.40 -5.68
N ASP A 63 0.16 5.48 -6.33
CA ASP A 63 0.56 5.60 -7.73
C ASP A 63 -0.69 5.57 -8.65
N GLU A 64 -0.89 6.67 -9.38
CA GLU A 64 -2.04 6.92 -10.25
C GLU A 64 -1.73 6.72 -11.74
N THR A 65 -0.59 6.12 -12.11
CA THR A 65 -0.25 5.84 -13.51
C THR A 65 -1.24 4.85 -14.16
N VAL A 66 -2.27 5.47 -14.73
CA VAL A 66 -3.26 5.14 -15.77
C VAL A 66 -3.61 3.64 -15.98
N ASN A 67 -4.89 3.34 -15.74
CA ASN A 67 -5.67 2.16 -16.16
C ASN A 67 -5.34 0.78 -15.55
N ALA A 68 -4.19 0.59 -14.92
CA ALA A 68 -3.88 -0.63 -14.13
C ALA A 68 -4.42 -0.61 -12.68
N SER A 69 -5.01 0.51 -12.25
CA SER A 69 -4.94 0.95 -10.86
C SER A 69 -5.91 0.27 -9.90
N LEU A 70 -7.13 -0.08 -10.32
CA LEU A 70 -8.12 -0.58 -9.36
C LEU A 70 -7.80 -2.01 -8.90
N SER A 71 -7.34 -2.88 -9.80
CA SER A 71 -6.98 -4.26 -9.47
C SER A 71 -5.82 -4.32 -8.49
N ILE A 72 -4.79 -3.48 -8.70
CA ILE A 72 -3.65 -3.37 -7.80
C ILE A 72 -4.06 -2.74 -6.47
N LYS A 73 -4.85 -1.65 -6.48
CA LYS A 73 -5.36 -1.02 -5.25
C LYS A 73 -6.17 -2.02 -4.42
N LYS A 74 -7.07 -2.78 -5.04
CA LYS A 74 -7.83 -3.86 -4.39
C LYS A 74 -6.91 -4.92 -3.79
N LEU A 75 -5.92 -5.37 -4.56
CA LEU A 75 -4.96 -6.36 -4.09
C LEU A 75 -4.20 -5.86 -2.86
N ILE A 76 -3.65 -4.65 -2.90
CA ILE A 76 -2.92 -4.06 -1.78
C ILE A 76 -3.79 -3.96 -0.54
N ILE A 77 -5.05 -3.51 -0.66
CA ILE A 77 -5.96 -3.41 0.49
C ILE A 77 -6.16 -4.78 1.14
N ILE A 78 -6.46 -5.81 0.34
CA ILE A 78 -6.72 -7.16 0.84
C ILE A 78 -5.45 -7.73 1.48
N SER A 79 -4.30 -7.59 0.82
CA SER A 79 -3.01 -8.04 1.35
C SER A 79 -2.64 -7.33 2.66
N LEU A 80 -2.83 -6.02 2.74
CA LEU A 80 -2.59 -5.25 3.97
C LEU A 80 -3.51 -5.70 5.10
N LEU A 81 -4.78 -6.00 4.82
CA LEU A 81 -5.72 -6.50 5.83
C LEU A 81 -5.22 -7.81 6.46
N GLU A 82 -4.81 -8.77 5.64
CA GLU A 82 -4.28 -10.05 6.14
C GLU A 82 -3.00 -9.84 6.94
N VAL A 83 -2.06 -9.02 6.43
CA VAL A 83 -0.83 -8.69 7.18
C VAL A 83 -1.15 -8.06 8.53
N PHE A 84 -2.09 -7.10 8.60
CA PHE A 84 -2.48 -6.51 9.88
C PHE A 84 -3.08 -7.54 10.83
N LYS A 85 -3.92 -8.47 10.35
CA LYS A 85 -4.48 -9.52 11.22
C LYS A 85 -3.40 -10.41 11.84
N ASP A 86 -2.36 -10.74 11.09
CA ASP A 86 -1.29 -11.62 11.55
C ASP A 86 -0.31 -10.94 12.51
N ILE A 87 -0.02 -9.64 12.32
CA ILE A 87 0.97 -8.92 13.15
C ILE A 87 0.37 -8.19 14.35
N LEU A 88 -0.96 -8.04 14.42
CA LEU A 88 -1.60 -7.32 15.50
C LEU A 88 -1.54 -8.11 16.82
N PRO A 89 -1.10 -7.49 17.92
CA PRO A 89 -1.07 -8.16 19.21
C PRO A 89 -2.48 -8.42 19.72
N SER A 90 -2.65 -9.48 20.54
CA SER A 90 -3.92 -9.80 21.20
C SER A 90 -4.26 -8.84 22.35
N TYR A 91 -3.32 -8.00 22.78
CA TYR A 91 -3.51 -7.01 23.83
C TYR A 91 -3.79 -5.62 23.26
N GLN A 92 -4.39 -4.76 24.08
CA GLN A 92 -4.60 -3.36 23.72
C GLN A 92 -3.29 -2.58 23.81
N ILE A 93 -2.88 -1.97 22.70
CA ILE A 93 -1.73 -1.06 22.65
C ILE A 93 -2.11 0.22 23.42
N LYS A 94 -1.47 0.45 24.57
CA LYS A 94 -1.71 1.64 25.40
C LYS A 94 -0.72 2.74 25.01
N PHE A 95 -1.23 3.91 24.66
CA PHE A 95 -0.39 5.08 24.45
C PHE A 95 0.14 5.57 25.79
N GLN A 96 1.44 5.38 26.03
CA GLN A 96 2.13 5.90 27.21
C GLN A 96 3.06 7.04 26.77
N ASP A 97 2.76 8.27 27.19
CA ASP A 97 3.63 9.44 27.03
C ASP A 97 4.82 9.35 28.02
N ASN A 98 5.69 8.35 27.83
CA ASN A 98 6.86 8.09 28.68
C ASN A 98 8.04 9.03 28.35
N LYS A 99 7.78 10.30 28.01
CA LYS A 99 8.85 11.26 27.63
C LYS A 99 9.86 11.51 28.76
N SER A 100 9.49 11.21 30.01
CA SER A 100 10.30 11.44 31.21
C SER A 100 10.94 10.18 31.80
N VAL A 101 10.63 8.98 31.30
CA VAL A 101 11.06 7.71 31.91
C VAL A 101 12.14 7.04 31.07
N LYS A 102 13.30 6.76 31.67
CA LYS A 102 14.37 5.97 31.03
C LYS A 102 13.94 4.51 30.92
N LEU A 103 13.53 4.11 29.71
CA LEU A 103 13.21 2.73 29.40
C LEU A 103 14.47 1.91 29.08
N LYS A 104 14.38 0.60 29.29
CA LYS A 104 15.38 -0.36 28.81
C LYS A 104 15.38 -0.41 27.29
N LYS A 105 16.50 -0.80 26.68
CA LYS A 105 16.68 -0.82 25.21
C LYS A 105 15.56 -1.60 24.49
N ASP A 106 15.21 -2.77 24.99
CA ASP A 106 14.22 -3.64 24.34
C ASP A 106 12.80 -3.10 24.48
N THR A 107 12.46 -2.58 25.67
CA THR A 107 11.16 -1.91 25.90
C THR A 107 10.98 -0.69 25.01
N LEU A 108 12.05 0.08 24.79
CA LEU A 108 12.01 1.24 23.89
C LEU A 108 11.83 0.83 22.42
N LYS A 109 12.46 -0.27 21.99
CA LYS A 109 12.29 -0.80 20.63
C LYS A 109 10.84 -1.23 20.39
N LEU A 110 10.27 -2.02 21.31
CA LEU A 110 8.89 -2.47 21.23
C LEU A 110 7.92 -1.29 21.17
N GLN A 111 8.10 -0.29 22.03
CA GLN A 111 7.25 0.91 22.03
C GLN A 111 7.29 1.66 20.68
N LYS A 112 8.48 1.84 20.09
CA LYS A 112 8.62 2.49 18.78
C LYS A 112 7.96 1.69 17.66
N TYR A 113 8.08 0.37 17.72
CA TYR A 113 7.41 -0.53 16.79
C TYR A 113 5.89 -0.39 16.89
N GLU A 114 5.33 -0.48 18.10
CA GLU A 114 3.89 -0.33 18.35
C GLU A 114 3.36 1.04 17.91
N GLU A 115 4.09 2.11 18.19
CA GLU A 115 3.74 3.45 17.73
C GLU A 115 3.68 3.52 16.21
N SER A 116 4.70 2.98 15.54
CA SER A 116 4.76 2.94 14.07
C SER A 116 3.63 2.07 13.49
N LEU A 117 3.34 0.93 14.11
CA LEU A 117 2.26 0.02 13.72
C LEU A 117 0.90 0.73 13.77
N LEU A 118 0.61 1.45 14.86
CA LEU A 118 -0.61 2.26 14.99
C LEU A 118 -0.68 3.38 13.94
N GLN A 119 0.44 4.06 13.66
CA GLN A 119 0.49 5.10 12.63
C GLN A 119 0.15 4.54 11.25
N TYR A 120 0.72 3.39 10.87
CA TYR A 120 0.43 2.75 9.58
C TYR A 120 -0.99 2.21 9.51
N TYR A 121 -1.50 1.63 10.59
CA TYR A 121 -2.89 1.17 10.65
C TYR A 121 -3.87 2.33 10.50
N LYS A 122 -3.64 3.46 11.19
CA LYS A 122 -4.43 4.69 11.01
C LYS A 122 -4.41 5.15 9.55
N LYS A 123 -3.22 5.19 8.93
CA LYS A 123 -3.08 5.59 7.53
C LYS A 123 -3.84 4.64 6.59
N TYR A 124 -3.80 3.34 6.84
CA TYR A 124 -4.56 2.34 6.09
C TYR A 124 -6.07 2.63 6.15
N LEU A 125 -6.62 2.89 7.34
CA LEU A 125 -8.04 3.25 7.51
C LEU A 125 -8.42 4.53 6.76
N GLN A 126 -7.57 5.56 6.80
CA GLN A 126 -7.81 6.80 6.04
C GLN A 126 -7.84 6.56 4.53
N LYS A 127 -7.01 5.66 4.00
CA LYS A 127 -7.05 5.28 2.58
C LYS A 127 -8.33 4.54 2.23
N LEU A 128 -8.80 3.64 3.09
CA LEU A 128 -10.10 2.97 2.92
C LEU A 128 -11.26 3.97 2.88
N GLU A 129 -11.29 4.90 3.83
CA GLU A 129 -12.31 5.95 3.90
C GLU A 129 -12.33 6.81 2.64
N LYS A 130 -11.15 7.21 2.14
CA LYS A 130 -11.03 7.97 0.87
C LYS A 130 -11.59 7.19 -0.31
N LEU A 131 -11.28 5.89 -0.42
CA LEU A 131 -11.80 5.05 -1.51
C LEU A 131 -13.32 4.92 -1.44
N ILE A 132 -13.85 4.66 -0.25
CA ILE A 132 -15.28 4.51 0.00
C ILE A 132 -16.02 5.82 -0.33
N SER A 133 -15.49 6.96 0.11
CA SER A 133 -16.05 8.28 -0.19
C SER A 133 -16.15 8.53 -1.69
N VAL A 134 -15.09 8.23 -2.45
CA VAL A 134 -15.09 8.36 -3.92
C VAL A 134 -16.18 7.48 -4.56
N LEU A 135 -16.39 6.27 -4.05
CA LEU A 135 -17.44 5.37 -4.56
C LEU A 135 -18.84 5.89 -4.26
N PHE A 136 -19.08 6.41 -3.05
CA PHE A 136 -20.38 6.96 -2.68
C PHE A 136 -20.71 8.27 -3.42
N SER A 137 -19.74 9.16 -3.61
CA SER A 137 -19.93 10.39 -4.41
C SER A 137 -20.28 10.10 -5.87
N LYS A 138 -19.67 9.06 -6.47
CA LYS A 138 -20.03 8.61 -7.82
C LYS A 138 -21.46 8.05 -7.88
N LYS A 139 -21.87 7.29 -6.87
CA LYS A 139 -23.23 6.73 -6.79
C LYS A 139 -24.32 7.81 -6.72
N SER A 140 -24.10 8.88 -5.94
CA SER A 140 -25.01 10.03 -5.90
C SER A 140 -25.07 10.78 -7.24
N ALA A 141 -23.95 10.93 -7.95
CA ALA A 141 -23.91 11.57 -9.27
C ALA A 141 -24.70 10.77 -10.33
N LEU A 142 -24.57 9.44 -10.33
CA LEU A 142 -25.28 8.55 -11.25
C LEU A 142 -26.81 8.57 -11.01
N LYS A 143 -27.25 8.69 -9.75
CA LYS A 143 -28.68 8.78 -9.39
C LYS A 143 -29.33 10.07 -9.90
N ASN A 144 -28.59 11.18 -9.92
CA ASN A 144 -29.10 12.47 -10.37
C ASN A 144 -29.17 12.59 -11.91
N GLN A 145 -28.42 11.75 -12.64
CA GLN A 145 -28.45 11.69 -14.11
C GLN A 145 -29.59 10.84 -14.68
N SER A 146 -30.17 9.90 -13.91
CA SER A 146 -31.30 9.08 -14.37
C SER A 146 -32.68 9.69 -14.07
N MET A 147 -32.73 10.88 -13.50
CA MET A 147 -33.95 11.59 -13.09
C MET A 147 -34.24 12.82 -13.96
N VAL A 148 -33.49 12.97 -15.06
CA VAL A 148 -33.68 13.95 -16.14
C VAL A 148 -33.87 13.16 -17.43
#